data_AF-A0A849EIU3-F1
#
_entry.id   AF-A0A849EIU3-F1
#
_cell.length_a   1.000
_cell.length_b   1.000
_cell.length_c   1.000
_cell.angle_alpha   90.00
_cell.angle_beta   90.00
_cell.angle_gamma   90.00
#
_symmetry.space_group_name_H-M   'P 1'
#
loop_
_entity.id
_entity.type
_entity.pdbx_description
1 polymer ?
#
loop_
_entity_poly.entity_id
_entity_poly.type
_entity_poly.pdbx_seq_one_letter_code
_entity_poly.pdbx_strand_id
1 'polypeptide(L)' 'RTGHELDVVTELANPRLERAIGVIYRPETELASHYFEAVLPKQFDEYIWIDKTSAISPLPSGQIKGVPDTYPFGV' A
#
# COMPACT_ATOMS: atom_id res chain seq x y z
N ARG A 1 -36.45 0.13 0.20
CA ARG A 1 -35.35 0.80 0.94
C ARG A 1 -34.56 1.58 -0.09
N THR A 2 -34.97 2.82 -0.32
CA THR A 2 -34.42 3.71 -1.34
C THR A 2 -33.37 4.56 -0.63
N GLY A 3 -32.18 4.00 -0.46
CA GLY A 3 -31.02 4.69 0.08
C GLY A 3 -30.06 4.89 -1.08
N HIS A 4 -29.86 6.15 -1.47
CA HIS A 4 -28.81 6.65 -2.33
C HIS A 4 -27.71 5.62 -2.66
N GLU A 5 -27.80 5.03 -3.85
CA GLU A 5 -26.66 4.40 -4.52
C GLU A 5 -25.77 5.58 -4.97
N LEU A 6 -25.02 6.14 -4.03
CA LEU A 6 -23.93 7.03 -4.38
C LEU A 6 -22.93 6.14 -5.13
N ASP A 7 -22.66 6.54 -6.38
CA ASP A 7 -21.66 5.92 -7.20
C ASP A 7 -20.35 5.83 -6.40
N VAL A 8 -19.86 4.61 -6.16
CA VAL A 8 -18.68 4.34 -5.34
C VAL A 8 -17.47 5.13 -5.85
N VAL A 9 -17.38 5.36 -7.18
CA VAL A 9 -16.35 6.20 -7.78
C VAL A 9 -16.44 7.63 -7.25
N THR A 10 -17.64 8.19 -7.20
CA THR A 10 -17.89 9.53 -6.66
C THR A 10 -17.53 9.64 -5.19
N GLU A 11 -17.90 8.65 -4.36
CA GLU A 11 -17.57 8.65 -2.92
C GLU A 11 -16.07 8.53 -2.65
N LEU A 12 -15.35 7.79 -3.51
CA LEU A 12 -13.91 7.61 -3.40
C LEU A 12 -13.09 8.71 -4.12
N ALA A 13 -13.75 9.66 -4.80
CA ALA A 13 -13.09 10.72 -5.57
C ALA A 13 -12.45 11.81 -4.69
N ASN A 14 -12.82 11.90 -3.41
CA ASN A 14 -12.21 12.85 -2.49
C ASN A 14 -10.72 12.55 -2.32
N PRO A 15 -9.82 13.54 -2.52
CA PRO A 15 -8.39 13.34 -2.33
C PRO A 15 -8.05 12.90 -0.90
N ARG A 16 -7.07 11.99 -0.80
CA ARG A 16 -6.53 11.44 0.46
C ARG A 16 -5.01 11.47 0.41
N LEU A 17 -4.37 11.39 1.57
CA LEU A 17 -2.92 11.25 1.62
C LEU A 17 -2.53 9.76 1.50
N GLU A 18 -1.70 9.44 0.52
CA GLU A 18 -1.07 8.13 0.34
C GLU A 18 0.38 8.19 0.81
N ARG A 19 0.82 7.19 1.58
CA ARG A 19 2.18 7.10 2.10
C ARG A 19 3.04 6.14 1.28
N ALA A 20 4.18 6.59 0.80
CA ALA A 20 5.16 5.73 0.14
C ALA A 20 5.83 4.74 1.12
N ILE A 21 5.98 3.50 0.68
CA ILE A 21 6.68 2.41 1.40
C ILE A 21 7.94 2.03 0.61
N GLY A 22 9.03 1.71 1.30
CA GLY A 22 10.32 1.36 0.67
C GLY A 22 11.22 2.56 0.35
N VAL A 23 10.93 3.74 0.91
CA VAL A 23 11.74 4.95 0.79
C VAL A 23 12.55 5.21 2.06
N ILE A 24 13.61 6.03 1.96
CA ILE A 24 14.41 6.44 3.12
C ILE A 24 13.53 7.23 4.09
N TYR A 25 13.45 6.79 5.35
CA TYR A 25 12.66 7.48 6.38
C TYR A 25 13.43 8.70 6.93
N ARG A 26 12.81 9.88 6.87
CA ARG A 26 13.30 11.14 7.45
C ARG A 26 12.17 11.78 8.25
N PRO A 27 12.16 11.67 9.59
CA PRO A 27 11.03 12.10 10.39
C PRO A 27 10.76 13.61 10.29
N GLU A 28 11.80 14.42 10.10
CA GLU A 28 11.69 15.88 10.01
C GLU A 28 10.92 16.36 8.78
N THR A 29 10.88 15.53 7.73
CA THR A 29 10.22 15.86 6.46
C THR A 29 9.10 14.89 6.10
N GLU A 30 8.69 14.00 7.01
CA GLU A 30 7.81 12.85 6.70
C GLU A 30 6.60 13.25 5.86
N LEU A 31 5.83 14.25 6.29
CA LEU A 31 4.63 14.67 5.56
C LEU A 31 4.95 15.13 4.13
N ALA A 32 6.04 15.84 3.93
CA ALA A 32 6.41 16.41 2.64
C ALA A 32 7.14 15.42 1.71
N SER A 33 7.90 14.47 2.26
CA SER A 33 8.71 13.52 1.49
C SER A 33 8.06 12.14 1.32
N HIS A 34 7.10 11.78 2.17
CA HIS A 34 6.52 10.42 2.19
C HIS A 34 5.04 10.40 1.84
N TYR A 35 4.33 11.52 1.89
CA TYR A 35 2.92 11.58 1.54
C TYR A 35 2.66 12.32 0.24
N PHE A 36 1.72 11.78 -0.53
CA PHE A 36 1.27 12.33 -1.80
C PHE A 36 -0.26 12.40 -1.81
N GLU A 37 -0.80 13.35 -2.56
CA GLU A 37 -2.24 13.38 -2.81
C GLU A 37 -2.64 12.23 -3.74
N ALA A 38 -3.63 11.47 -3.30
CA ALA A 38 -4.15 10.30 -3.97
C ALA A 38 -5.66 10.44 -4.19
N VAL A 39 -6.10 10.15 -5.41
CA VAL A 39 -7.52 10.03 -5.76
C VAL A 39 -7.74 8.59 -6.18
N LEU A 40 -8.32 7.81 -5.27
CA LEU A 40 -8.39 6.35 -5.37
C LEU A 40 -8.91 5.84 -6.73
N PRO A 41 -10.06 6.31 -7.26
CA PRO A 41 -10.57 5.81 -8.54
C PRO A 41 -9.77 6.28 -9.77
N LYS A 42 -8.83 7.23 -9.61
CA LYS A 42 -7.93 7.65 -10.70
C LYS A 42 -6.64 6.83 -10.73
N GLN A 43 -6.29 6.17 -9.63
CA GLN A 43 -5.03 5.42 -9.48
C GLN A 43 -5.23 3.91 -9.59
N PHE A 44 -6.40 3.39 -9.19
CA PHE A 44 -6.66 1.96 -9.12
C PHE A 44 -7.98 1.62 -9.80
N ASP A 45 -7.99 0.52 -10.55
CA ASP A 45 -9.17 0.01 -11.24
C ASP A 45 -10.13 -0.73 -10.28
N GLU A 46 -9.60 -1.32 -9.19
CA GLU A 46 -10.37 -2.12 -8.24
C GLU A 46 -9.83 -2.00 -6.81
N TYR A 47 -10.76 -2.06 -5.84
CA TYR A 47 -10.46 -2.09 -4.41
C TYR A 47 -11.11 -3.31 -3.76
N ILE A 48 -10.29 -4.15 -3.13
CA ILE A 48 -10.73 -5.35 -2.42
C ILE A 48 -10.48 -5.16 -0.93
N TRP A 49 -11.54 -5.16 -0.13
CA TRP A 49 -11.45 -5.05 1.32
C TRP A 49 -11.41 -6.44 1.97
N ILE A 50 -10.39 -6.69 2.79
CA ILE A 50 -10.23 -7.93 3.57
C ILE A 50 -10.17 -7.53 5.04
N ASP A 51 -11.21 -7.87 5.81
CA ASP A 51 -11.34 -7.51 7.23
C ASP A 51 -10.47 -8.37 8.16
N LYS A 52 -10.18 -9.61 7.75
CA LYS A 52 -9.36 -10.58 8.49
C LYS A 52 -8.31 -11.18 7.59
N THR A 53 -7.07 -11.10 8.02
CA THR A 53 -5.93 -11.69 7.33
C THR A 53 -5.29 -12.77 8.20
N SER A 54 -4.48 -13.62 7.56
CA SER A 54 -3.65 -14.60 8.25
C SER A 54 -2.23 -14.51 7.70
N ALA A 55 -1.25 -14.98 8.46
CA ALA A 55 0.14 -14.99 8.01
C ALA A 55 0.28 -15.92 6.79
N ILE A 56 1.06 -15.47 5.79
CA ILE A 56 1.42 -16.32 4.65
C ILE A 56 2.32 -17.47 5.13
N SER A 57 2.11 -18.67 4.58
CA SER A 57 3.06 -19.76 4.73
C SER A 57 4.16 -19.61 3.69
N PRO A 58 5.44 -19.63 4.06
CA PRO A 58 6.52 -19.52 3.09
C PRO A 58 6.46 -20.71 2.12
N LEU A 59 6.66 -20.44 0.83
CA LEU A 59 6.89 -21.51 -0.14
C LEU A 59 8.19 -22.24 0.21
N PRO A 60 8.31 -23.54 -0.12
CA PRO A 60 9.57 -24.26 0.06
C PRO A 60 10.71 -23.54 -0.68
N SER A 61 11.61 -22.90 0.06
CA SER A 61 12.81 -22.28 -0.51
C SER A 61 13.94 -23.31 -0.49
N GLY A 62 14.42 -23.70 -1.66
CA GLY A 62 15.75 -24.29 -1.76
C GLY A 62 16.78 -23.19 -1.49
N GLN A 63 17.87 -23.49 -0.77
CA GLN A 63 19.03 -22.60 -0.75
C GLN A 63 19.57 -22.48 -2.18
N ILE A 64 19.35 -21.33 -2.82
CA ILE A 64 20.02 -21.02 -4.08
C ILE A 64 21.45 -20.61 -3.71
N LYS A 65 22.39 -21.55 -3.83
CA LYS A 65 23.82 -21.28 -3.58
C LYS A 65 24.29 -20.11 -4.45
N GLY A 66 24.95 -19.13 -3.84
CA GLY A 66 25.59 -18.01 -4.55
C GLY A 66 24.73 -16.75 -4.69
N VAL A 67 23.51 -16.70 -4.15
CA VAL A 67 22.74 -15.47 -4.05
C VAL A 67 23.08 -14.77 -2.74
N PRO A 68 23.56 -13.51 -2.76
CA PRO A 68 23.76 -12.72 -1.56
C PRO A 68 22.47 -12.57 -0.78
N ASP A 69 22.54 -12.49 0.54
CA ASP A 69 21.38 -12.14 1.35
C ASP A 69 20.96 -10.70 1.00
N THR A 70 19.79 -10.55 0.36
CA THR A 70 19.26 -9.25 -0.10
C THR A 70 18.31 -8.61 0.89
N TYR A 71 18.12 -9.17 2.08
CA TYR A 71 17.29 -8.53 3.10
C TYR A 71 17.95 -7.21 3.53
N PRO A 72 17.27 -6.06 3.41
CA PRO A 72 17.84 -4.79 3.80
C PRO A 72 17.98 -4.77 5.33
N PHE A 73 19.21 -4.92 5.82
CA PHE A 73 19.57 -4.50 7.16
C PHE A 73 19.77 -2.98 7.10
N GLY A 74 18.85 -2.23 7.71
CA GLY A 74 19.01 -0.79 7.88
C GLY A 74 20.27 -0.53 8.71
N VAL A 75 21.31 -0.01 8.07
CA VAL A 75 22.52 0.53 8.71
C VAL A 75 22.28 1.98 9.13
#